data_AF-A0A1F7WHI3-F1
#
_entry.id   AF-A0A1F7WHI3-F1
#
_cell.length_a   1.000
_cell.length_b   1.000
_cell.length_c   1.000
_cell.angle_alpha   90.00
_cell.angle_beta   90.00
_cell.angle_gamma   90.00
#
_symmetry.space_group_name_H-M   'P 1'
#
loop_
_entity.id
_entity.type
_entity.pdbx_description
1 polymer ?
#
loop_
_entity_poly.entity_id
_entity_poly.type
_entity_poly.pdbx_seq_one_letter_code
_entity_poly.pdbx_strand_id
1 'polypeptide(L)'
;MYTKKVLILVFLIISLLFLTSCEQKQEPELNETEPLLPKVRGADYYYCTGLGYKYEMRIENNTHYEYCMFPNGEECDAFDFIGGECGREFTLCNIKGYTLKIGVEQHEGFNATYAICIFPDRSYCKEIDFFNRKCHVKW
;
A
#
# COMPACT_ATOMS: atom_id res chain seq x y z
N MET A 1 43.07 45.09 -21.43
CA MET A 1 41.79 44.52 -21.91
C MET A 1 41.73 42.98 -21.96
N TYR A 2 42.81 42.25 -21.64
CA TYR A 2 42.85 40.77 -21.71
C TYR A 2 42.35 40.08 -20.42
N THR A 3 42.55 40.70 -19.26
CA THR A 3 42.24 40.13 -17.93
C THR A 3 40.75 39.94 -17.66
N LYS A 4 39.88 40.84 -18.13
CA LYS A 4 38.41 40.69 -17.99
C LYS A 4 37.85 39.54 -18.84
N LYS A 5 38.39 39.30 -20.04
CA LYS A 5 37.96 38.20 -20.91
C LYS A 5 38.39 36.84 -20.34
N VAL A 6 39.59 36.77 -19.76
CA VAL A 6 40.09 35.57 -19.06
C VAL A 6 39.25 35.28 -17.81
N LEU A 7 38.85 36.30 -17.03
CA LEU A 7 38.02 36.08 -15.85
C LEU A 7 36.62 35.52 -16.19
N ILE A 8 36.00 36.03 -17.27
CA ILE A 8 34.70 35.54 -17.76
C ILE A 8 34.82 34.10 -18.29
N LEU A 9 35.93 33.79 -18.98
CA LEU A 9 36.29 32.43 -19.41
C LEU A 9 36.77 31.51 -18.29
N VAL A 10 36.92 31.96 -17.05
CA VAL A 10 37.15 31.06 -15.92
C VAL A 10 35.82 30.79 -15.22
N PHE A 11 34.97 31.82 -15.10
CA PHE A 11 33.65 31.70 -14.49
C PHE A 11 32.70 30.76 -15.26
N LEU A 12 32.68 30.83 -16.60
CA LEU A 12 31.84 29.95 -17.43
C LEU A 12 32.24 28.47 -17.30
N ILE A 13 33.51 28.18 -17.01
CA ILE A 13 34.07 26.82 -17.02
C ILE A 13 33.83 26.20 -15.65
N ILE A 14 33.90 27.01 -14.59
CA ILE A 14 33.48 26.63 -13.23
C ILE A 14 31.97 26.34 -13.19
N SER A 15 31.12 27.14 -13.85
CA SER A 15 29.68 26.85 -13.93
C SER A 15 29.34 25.56 -14.69
N LEU A 16 30.14 25.16 -15.70
CA LEU A 16 29.95 23.87 -16.38
C LEU A 16 30.34 22.66 -15.51
N LEU A 17 31.25 22.83 -14.54
CA LEU A 17 31.68 21.74 -13.64
C LEU A 17 30.64 21.41 -12.55
N PHE A 18 29.66 22.29 -12.28
CA PHE A 18 28.60 22.04 -11.28
C PHE A 18 27.39 21.25 -11.80
N LEU A 19 27.32 20.96 -13.12
CA LEU A 19 26.18 20.24 -13.71
C LEU A 19 26.37 18.71 -13.80
N THR A 20 27.53 18.17 -13.39
CA THR A 20 27.82 16.73 -13.50
C THR A 20 27.82 15.97 -12.17
N SER A 21 27.32 16.57 -11.09
CA SER A 21 27.08 15.83 -9.83
C SER A 21 25.75 15.09 -9.89
N CYS A 22 25.64 14.10 -10.78
CA CYS A 22 24.67 13.03 -10.59
C CYS A 22 25.24 12.12 -9.50
N GLU A 23 24.74 12.24 -8.28
CA GLU A 23 24.96 11.23 -7.26
C GLU A 23 24.23 9.97 -7.71
N GLN A 24 24.95 9.09 -8.40
CA GLN A 24 24.47 7.76 -8.74
C GLN A 24 24.35 7.00 -7.41
N LYS A 25 23.13 6.99 -6.87
CA LYS A 25 22.80 6.15 -5.72
C LYS A 25 23.02 4.71 -6.15
N GLN A 26 24.13 4.12 -5.69
CA GLN A 26 24.43 2.71 -5.93
C GLN A 26 23.28 1.88 -5.38
N GLU A 27 22.53 1.23 -6.26
CA GLU A 27 21.57 0.20 -5.89
C GLU A 27 22.39 -0.95 -5.26
N PRO A 28 22.13 -1.29 -3.98
CA PRO A 28 22.86 -2.37 -3.33
C PRO A 28 22.58 -3.69 -4.04
N GLU A 29 23.64 -4.39 -4.41
CA GLU A 29 23.60 -5.76 -4.91
C GLU A 29 22.94 -6.66 -3.83
N LEU A 30 21.77 -7.22 -4.16
CA LEU A 30 20.96 -8.02 -3.26
C LEU A 30 21.68 -9.33 -2.95
N ASN A 31 22.40 -9.36 -1.83
CA ASN A 31 22.96 -10.59 -1.29
C ASN A 31 21.85 -11.31 -0.50
N GLU A 32 21.45 -12.50 -0.95
CA GLU A 32 20.25 -13.25 -0.53
C GLU A 32 20.30 -13.80 0.91
N THR A 33 21.06 -13.20 1.83
CA THR A 33 21.28 -13.79 3.18
C THR A 33 21.23 -12.80 4.34
N GLU A 34 20.62 -11.63 4.17
CA GLU A 34 20.36 -10.69 5.28
C GLU A 34 18.84 -10.44 5.43
N PRO A 35 18.25 -10.55 6.63
CA PRO A 35 16.83 -10.25 6.83
C PRO A 35 16.59 -8.77 6.49
N LEU A 36 15.93 -8.55 5.35
CA LEU A 36 15.61 -7.23 4.83
C LEU A 36 14.93 -6.40 5.94
N LEU A 37 15.47 -5.19 6.15
CA LEU A 37 14.90 -4.01 6.83
C LEU A 37 13.37 -4.04 6.93
N PRO A 38 12.73 -3.49 7.98
CA PRO A 38 11.30 -3.68 8.26
C PRO A 38 10.48 -3.47 7.00
N LYS A 39 10.09 -4.60 6.38
CA LYS A 39 9.38 -4.67 5.11
C LYS A 39 8.15 -3.79 5.26
N VAL A 40 8.08 -2.67 4.54
CA VAL A 40 6.84 -1.87 4.47
C VAL A 40 5.77 -2.84 3.98
N ARG A 41 4.81 -3.16 4.85
CA ARG A 41 3.76 -4.14 4.53
C ARG A 41 2.61 -3.46 3.79
N GLY A 42 1.83 -4.24 3.04
CA GLY A 42 0.71 -3.75 2.22
C GLY A 42 -0.52 -3.35 3.04
N ALA A 43 -1.53 -2.81 2.36
CA ALA A 43 -2.78 -2.40 2.99
C ALA A 43 -3.56 -3.59 3.57
N ASP A 44 -3.51 -4.73 2.88
CA ASP A 44 -4.04 -6.03 3.29
C ASP A 44 -3.51 -6.47 4.67
N TYR A 45 -2.18 -6.37 4.88
CA TYR A 45 -1.55 -6.67 6.16
C TYR A 45 -2.04 -5.75 7.28
N TYR A 46 -2.01 -4.44 7.04
CA TYR A 46 -2.41 -3.45 8.06
C TYR A 46 -3.89 -3.55 8.39
N TYR A 47 -4.72 -3.86 7.40
CA TYR A 47 -6.13 -4.07 7.58
C TYR A 47 -6.40 -5.34 8.41
N CYS A 48 -5.84 -6.48 7.99
CA CYS A 48 -5.98 -7.75 8.71
C CYS A 48 -5.53 -7.64 10.17
N THR A 49 -4.30 -7.21 10.40
CA THR A 49 -3.74 -7.10 11.75
C THR A 49 -4.38 -5.97 12.56
N GLY A 50 -4.82 -4.89 11.90
CA GLY A 50 -5.48 -3.76 12.54
C GLY A 50 -6.89 -4.08 13.04
N LEU A 51 -7.55 -5.10 12.47
CA LEU A 51 -8.78 -5.67 13.03
C LEU A 51 -8.53 -6.70 14.14
N GLY A 52 -7.26 -7.00 14.44
CA GLY A 52 -6.85 -7.94 15.48
C GLY A 52 -6.72 -9.39 15.01
N TYR A 53 -6.72 -9.64 13.70
CA TYR A 53 -6.56 -10.97 13.14
C TYR A 53 -5.08 -11.33 12.95
N LYS A 54 -4.81 -12.64 12.89
CA LYS A 54 -3.45 -13.13 12.65
C LYS A 54 -3.20 -13.09 11.14
N TYR A 55 -2.10 -12.47 10.75
CA TYR A 55 -1.62 -12.49 9.37
C TYR A 55 -0.55 -13.57 9.20
N GLU A 56 -0.64 -14.34 8.12
CA GLU A 56 0.29 -15.43 7.83
C GLU A 56 0.77 -15.36 6.38
N MET A 57 2.08 -15.48 6.18
CA MET A 57 2.68 -15.58 4.86
C MET A 57 3.13 -17.02 4.63
N ARG A 58 2.73 -17.61 3.51
CA ARG A 58 3.10 -18.94 3.08
C ARG A 58 3.84 -18.86 1.75
N ILE A 59 4.85 -19.70 1.57
CA ILE A 59 5.58 -19.80 0.31
C ILE A 59 5.35 -21.20 -0.24
N GLU A 60 4.80 -21.28 -1.45
CA GLU A 60 4.59 -22.53 -2.17
C GLU A 60 5.10 -22.37 -3.59
N ASN A 61 6.01 -23.27 -4.02
CA ASN A 61 6.64 -23.22 -5.34
C ASN A 61 7.27 -21.85 -5.69
N ASN A 62 7.93 -21.20 -4.72
CA ASN A 62 8.48 -19.83 -4.80
C ASN A 62 7.43 -18.72 -5.01
N THR A 63 6.13 -19.04 -4.89
CA THR A 63 5.04 -18.06 -4.88
C THR A 63 4.67 -17.73 -3.45
N HIS A 64 4.50 -16.44 -3.15
CA HIS A 64 4.08 -15.96 -1.86
C HIS A 64 2.56 -15.82 -1.82
N TYR A 65 1.96 -16.34 -0.76
CA TYR A 65 0.54 -16.22 -0.44
C TYR A 65 0.40 -15.59 0.94
N GLU A 66 -0.56 -14.68 1.06
CA GLU A 66 -0.75 -13.87 2.25
C GLU A 66 -2.17 -14.08 2.75
N TYR A 67 -2.32 -14.52 4.00
CA TYR A 67 -3.61 -14.90 4.57
C TYR A 67 -3.93 -14.12 5.83
N CYS A 68 -5.21 -13.81 6.00
CA CYS A 68 -5.80 -13.35 7.24
C CYS A 68 -6.55 -14.50 7.93
N MET A 69 -6.15 -14.83 9.14
CA MET A 69 -6.69 -15.93 9.95
C MET A 69 -7.65 -15.36 10.99
N PHE A 70 -8.90 -15.83 10.96
CA PHE A 70 -9.98 -15.37 11.83
C PHE A 70 -10.04 -16.16 13.15
N PRO A 71 -10.71 -15.63 14.19
CA PRO A 71 -10.77 -16.27 15.51
C PRO A 71 -11.46 -17.65 15.54
N ASN A 72 -12.32 -17.93 14.55
CA ASN A 72 -12.97 -19.23 14.38
C ASN A 72 -12.08 -20.27 13.68
N GLY A 73 -10.87 -19.88 13.26
CA GLY A 73 -9.94 -20.73 12.51
C GLY A 73 -10.15 -20.72 10.99
N GLU A 74 -11.16 -20.01 10.48
CA GLU A 74 -11.27 -19.75 9.05
C GLU A 74 -10.15 -18.81 8.59
N GLU A 75 -9.80 -18.90 7.31
CA GLU A 75 -8.79 -18.04 6.70
C GLU A 75 -9.28 -17.50 5.37
N CYS A 76 -8.70 -16.37 4.95
CA CYS A 76 -8.84 -15.88 3.60
C CYS A 76 -7.54 -15.25 3.10
N ASP A 77 -7.32 -15.28 1.79
CA ASP A 77 -6.34 -14.41 1.15
C ASP A 77 -6.52 -12.96 1.62
N ALA A 78 -5.42 -12.32 2.00
CA ALA A 78 -5.43 -11.03 2.66
C ALA A 78 -5.91 -9.93 1.71
N PHE A 79 -5.63 -10.05 0.41
CA PHE A 79 -6.09 -9.11 -0.62
C PHE A 79 -7.60 -9.29 -0.87
N ASP A 80 -8.07 -10.52 -0.97
CA ASP A 80 -9.50 -10.81 -1.13
C ASP A 80 -10.30 -10.34 0.11
N PHE A 81 -9.70 -10.46 1.30
CA PHE A 81 -10.33 -10.05 2.55
C PHE A 81 -10.49 -8.53 2.65
N ILE A 82 -9.46 -7.74 2.34
CA ILE A 82 -9.58 -6.26 2.29
C ILE A 82 -10.55 -5.82 1.16
N GLY A 83 -10.67 -6.61 0.10
CA GLY A 83 -11.67 -6.44 -0.96
C GLY A 83 -13.11 -6.79 -0.55
N GLY A 84 -13.28 -7.51 0.57
CA GLY A 84 -14.58 -7.99 1.05
C GLY A 84 -15.15 -9.16 0.24
N GLU A 85 -14.33 -9.83 -0.57
CA GLU A 85 -14.73 -10.95 -1.42
C GLU A 85 -14.93 -12.23 -0.59
N CYS A 86 -14.27 -12.33 0.55
CA CYS A 86 -14.33 -13.43 1.50
C CYS A 86 -14.35 -12.91 2.95
N GLY A 87 -14.45 -13.82 3.93
CA GLY A 87 -14.35 -13.46 5.35
C GLY A 87 -15.37 -12.40 5.77
N ARG A 88 -16.54 -12.36 5.12
CA ARG A 88 -17.48 -11.23 5.18
C ARG A 88 -17.86 -10.89 6.62
N GLU A 89 -18.13 -11.89 7.46
CA GLU A 89 -18.51 -11.69 8.87
C GLU A 89 -17.42 -11.00 9.71
N PHE A 90 -16.17 -11.06 9.24
CA PHE A 90 -14.98 -10.49 9.88
C PHE A 90 -14.58 -9.12 9.30
N THR A 91 -15.29 -8.59 8.31
CA THR A 91 -14.99 -7.23 7.83
C THR A 91 -15.43 -6.19 8.86
N LEU A 92 -14.73 -5.05 8.91
CA LEU A 92 -15.08 -3.92 9.78
C LEU A 92 -16.55 -3.48 9.58
N CYS A 93 -17.06 -3.45 8.35
CA CYS A 93 -18.46 -3.08 8.11
C CYS A 93 -19.40 -4.00 8.88
N ASN A 94 -19.25 -5.32 8.75
CA ASN A 94 -20.17 -6.28 9.37
C ASN A 94 -19.99 -6.34 10.90
N ILE A 95 -18.77 -6.22 11.42
CA ILE A 95 -18.51 -6.13 12.87
C ILE A 95 -19.19 -4.89 13.48
N LYS A 96 -19.28 -3.79 12.73
CA LYS A 96 -19.98 -2.57 13.16
C LYS A 96 -21.50 -2.62 12.91
N GLY A 97 -22.02 -3.70 12.33
CA GLY A 97 -23.44 -3.84 12.00
C GLY A 97 -23.87 -3.02 10.78
N TYR A 98 -22.94 -2.64 9.91
CA TYR A 98 -23.22 -1.96 8.65
C TYR A 98 -23.39 -2.96 7.51
N THR A 99 -23.96 -2.51 6.40
CA THR A 99 -24.13 -3.37 5.22
C THR A 99 -22.87 -3.36 4.37
N LEU A 100 -22.22 -4.52 4.20
CA LEU A 100 -21.12 -4.71 3.27
C LEU A 100 -21.62 -4.84 1.82
N LYS A 101 -21.05 -4.04 0.91
CA LYS A 101 -21.15 -4.21 -0.55
C LYS A 101 -19.75 -4.31 -1.16
N ILE A 102 -19.69 -4.93 -2.34
CA ILE A 102 -18.47 -5.01 -3.13
C ILE A 102 -18.60 -4.03 -4.29
N GLY A 103 -17.62 -3.13 -4.41
CA GLY A 103 -17.43 -2.25 -5.55
C GLY A 103 -16.37 -2.80 -6.49
N VAL A 104 -16.48 -2.47 -7.77
CA VAL A 104 -15.50 -2.81 -8.80
C VAL A 104 -15.13 -1.55 -9.56
N GLU A 105 -13.85 -1.23 -9.62
CA GLU A 105 -13.28 -0.14 -10.42
C GLU A 105 -12.52 -0.75 -11.61
N GLN A 106 -12.88 -0.34 -12.81
CA GLN A 106 -12.19 -0.81 -14.02
C GLN A 106 -10.94 0.03 -14.25
N HIS A 107 -9.83 -0.64 -14.46
CA HIS A 107 -8.56 -0.05 -14.87
C HIS A 107 -8.12 -0.66 -16.20
N GLU A 108 -7.16 -0.02 -16.87
CA GLU A 108 -6.59 -0.57 -18.09
C GLU A 108 -5.90 -1.90 -17.78
N GLY A 109 -6.48 -3.00 -18.25
CA GLY A 109 -5.94 -4.36 -18.09
C GLY A 109 -6.36 -5.11 -16.83
N PHE A 110 -7.10 -4.51 -15.89
CA PHE A 110 -7.59 -5.22 -14.70
C PHE A 110 -8.80 -4.53 -14.04
N ASN A 111 -9.53 -5.29 -13.22
CA ASN A 111 -10.59 -4.76 -12.36
C ASN A 111 -10.14 -4.80 -10.91
N ALA A 112 -10.25 -3.67 -10.20
CA ALA A 112 -9.97 -3.57 -8.78
C ALA A 112 -11.26 -3.76 -7.98
N THR A 113 -11.29 -4.80 -7.14
CA THR A 113 -12.39 -5.04 -6.21
C THR A 113 -12.12 -4.35 -4.88
N TYR A 114 -13.15 -3.78 -4.25
CA TYR A 114 -13.03 -3.16 -2.92
C TYR A 114 -14.32 -3.25 -2.12
N ALA A 115 -14.17 -3.31 -0.79
CA ALA A 115 -15.29 -3.32 0.13
C ALA A 115 -15.87 -1.92 0.36
N ILE A 116 -17.19 -1.82 0.50
CA ILE A 116 -17.95 -0.60 0.76
C ILE A 116 -18.84 -0.83 1.98
N CYS A 117 -18.72 0.05 2.99
CA CYS A 117 -19.68 0.11 4.09
C CYS A 117 -20.83 1.04 3.72
N ILE A 118 -22.06 0.54 3.75
CA ILE A 118 -23.28 1.35 3.72
C ILE A 118 -23.79 1.51 5.15
N PHE A 119 -23.88 2.75 5.60
CA PHE A 119 -24.30 3.12 6.94
C PHE A 119 -25.83 3.25 7.07
N PRO A 120 -26.40 3.30 8.30
CA PRO A 120 -27.84 3.39 8.51
C PRO A 120 -28.51 4.63 7.89
N ASP A 121 -27.79 5.75 7.80
CA ASP A 121 -28.23 7.00 7.16
C ASP A 121 -28.21 6.92 5.61
N ARG A 122 -27.79 5.78 5.05
CA ARG A 122 -27.57 5.49 3.63
C ARG A 122 -26.36 6.18 3.01
N SER A 123 -25.55 6.90 3.79
CA SER A 123 -24.22 7.31 3.32
C SER A 123 -23.29 6.09 3.26
N TYR A 124 -22.21 6.20 2.51
CA TYR A 124 -21.30 5.08 2.28
C TYR A 124 -19.84 5.52 2.16
N CYS A 125 -18.94 4.59 2.45
CA CYS A 125 -17.49 4.76 2.34
C CYS A 125 -16.88 3.49 1.74
N LYS A 126 -15.74 3.60 1.05
CA LYS A 126 -14.83 2.45 0.93
C LYS A 126 -14.44 2.04 2.35
N GLU A 127 -14.50 0.74 2.64
CA GLU A 127 -14.25 0.22 3.97
C GLU A 127 -12.84 0.56 4.47
N ILE A 128 -11.86 0.52 3.56
CA ILE A 128 -10.48 0.90 3.89
C ILE A 128 -10.33 2.38 4.27
N ASP A 129 -11.15 3.29 3.72
CA ASP A 129 -11.15 4.70 4.11
C ASP A 129 -11.83 4.91 5.47
N PHE A 130 -12.87 4.12 5.75
CA PHE A 130 -13.51 4.10 7.06
C PHE A 130 -12.56 3.56 8.14
N PHE A 131 -11.87 2.45 7.88
CA PHE A 131 -10.82 1.90 8.73
C PHE A 131 -9.71 2.92 9.03
N ASN A 132 -9.25 3.63 7.99
CA ASN A 132 -8.22 4.66 8.11
C ASN A 132 -8.72 6.00 8.67
N ARG A 133 -10.00 6.09 9.09
CA ARG A 133 -10.64 7.31 9.61
C ARG A 133 -10.62 8.49 8.62
N LYS A 134 -10.46 8.22 7.33
CA LYS A 134 -10.59 9.22 6.24
C LYS A 134 -12.04 9.45 5.86
N CYS A 135 -12.90 8.48 6.17
CA CYS A 135 -14.35 8.55 6.00
C CYS A 135 -15.04 8.19 7.33
N HIS A 136 -16.19 8.78 7.61
CA HIS A 136 -16.94 8.56 8.85
C HIS A 136 -18.44 8.72 8.62
N VAL A 137 -19.24 8.10 9.49
CA VAL A 137 -20.70 8.28 9.52
C VAL A 137 -21.01 9.74 9.81
N LYS A 138 -21.95 10.32 9.06
CA LYS A 138 -22.46 11.66 9.33
C LYS A 138 -23.64 11.54 10.29
N TRP A 139 -23.48 12.06 11.50
CA TRP A 139 -24.53 12.08 12.53
C TRP A 139 -25.43 13.29 12.38
#